data_AF-F0RMA5-F1
#
_entry.id   AF-F0RMA5-F1
#
_cell.length_a   1.000
_cell.length_b   1.000
_cell.length_c   1.000
_cell.angle_alpha   90.00
_cell.angle_beta   90.00
_cell.angle_gamma   90.00
#
_symmetry.space_group_name_H-M   'P 1'
#
loop_
_entity.id
_entity.type
_entity.pdbx_description
1 polymer ?
#
loop_
_entity_poly.entity_id
_entity_poly.type
_entity_poly.pdbx_seq_one_letter_code
_entity_poly.pdbx_strand_id
1 'polypeptide(L)'
;MPPFSIRRAIPADAPAIAAVHTQSWRETYTGLLPTDFLASATDEQARERREQSWRAVLTEQREAVFVAAQEQAVMAQVRATGGNRLALWVLGANPARRWYATQGAREAGQKVEGELLEIRMVWDRL
;
A
#
# COMPACT_ATOMS: atom_id res chain seq x y z
N MET A 1 7.18 -14.72 20.33
CA MET A 1 6.44 -14.55 19.05
C MET A 1 6.55 -13.09 18.67
N PRO A 2 6.77 -12.71 17.39
CA PRO A 2 6.72 -11.29 17.06
C PRO A 2 5.27 -10.79 17.26
N PRO A 3 5.07 -9.53 17.68
CA PRO A 3 3.79 -9.02 18.18
C PRO A 3 2.78 -8.68 17.06
N PHE A 4 2.76 -9.44 15.97
CA PHE A 4 1.82 -9.18 14.86
C PHE A 4 1.54 -10.45 14.05
N SER A 5 0.42 -10.44 13.32
CA SER A 5 0.04 -11.48 12.36
C SER A 5 -0.35 -10.85 11.02
N ILE A 6 -0.02 -11.55 9.94
CA ILE A 6 -0.54 -11.23 8.60
C ILE A 6 -1.68 -12.19 8.33
N ARG A 7 -2.81 -11.64 7.92
CA ARG A 7 -3.97 -12.43 7.54
C ARG A 7 -4.66 -11.80 6.35
N ARG A 8 -5.48 -12.61 5.70
CA ARG A 8 -6.42 -12.12 4.70
C ARG A 8 -7.29 -11.03 5.34
N ALA A 9 -7.45 -9.95 4.61
CA ALA A 9 -8.33 -8.87 5.00
C ALA A 9 -9.79 -9.35 4.93
N ILE A 10 -10.57 -8.99 5.93
CA ILE A 10 -12.01 -9.21 6.00
C ILE A 10 -12.73 -7.86 5.92
N PRO A 11 -14.03 -7.81 5.58
CA PRO A 11 -14.75 -6.53 5.49
C PRO A 11 -14.67 -5.65 6.75
N ALA A 12 -14.45 -6.24 7.92
CA ALA A 12 -14.24 -5.50 9.17
C ALA A 12 -12.92 -4.71 9.21
N ASP A 13 -11.95 -4.99 8.34
CA ASP A 13 -10.69 -4.27 8.23
C ASP A 13 -10.80 -2.99 7.38
N ALA A 14 -11.90 -2.82 6.63
CA ALA A 14 -12.10 -1.68 5.74
C ALA A 14 -11.91 -0.30 6.42
N PRO A 15 -12.39 -0.04 7.65
CA PRO A 15 -12.15 1.23 8.33
C PRO A 15 -10.66 1.50 8.57
N ALA A 16 -9.91 0.47 8.98
CA ALA A 16 -8.48 0.58 9.26
C ALA A 16 -7.68 0.78 7.97
N ILE A 17 -8.02 0.06 6.89
CA ILE A 17 -7.40 0.22 5.57
C ILE A 17 -7.65 1.64 5.03
N ALA A 18 -8.89 2.14 5.15
CA ALA A 18 -9.22 3.51 4.73
C ALA A 18 -8.43 4.55 5.53
N ALA A 19 -8.30 4.38 6.85
CA ALA A 19 -7.51 5.28 7.70
C ALA A 19 -6.03 5.30 7.29
N VAL A 20 -5.40 4.13 7.13
CA VAL A 20 -3.99 4.01 6.70
C VAL A 20 -3.80 4.66 5.33
N HIS A 21 -4.71 4.40 4.39
CA HIS A 21 -4.64 5.01 3.06
C HIS A 21 -4.76 6.54 3.12
N THR A 22 -5.72 7.06 3.88
CA THR A 22 -5.92 8.51 4.04
C THR A 22 -4.70 9.18 4.66
N GLN A 23 -4.15 8.58 5.72
CA GLN A 23 -2.94 9.10 6.38
C GLN A 23 -1.73 9.06 5.44
N SER A 24 -1.51 7.95 4.74
CA SER A 24 -0.42 7.81 3.78
C SER A 24 -0.52 8.87 2.67
N TRP A 25 -1.73 9.20 2.21
CA TRP A 25 -1.95 10.28 1.25
C TRP A 25 -1.60 11.65 1.82
N ARG A 26 -2.04 11.98 3.04
CA ARG A 26 -1.68 13.25 3.67
C ARG A 26 -0.17 13.40 3.80
N GLU A 27 0.51 12.37 4.30
CA GLU A 27 1.96 12.41 4.53
C GLU A 27 2.75 12.48 3.21
N THR A 28 2.35 11.70 2.21
CA THR A 28 3.08 11.60 0.94
C THR A 28 2.90 12.83 0.06
N TYR A 29 1.71 13.44 0.06
CA TYR A 29 1.35 14.49 -0.89
C TYR A 29 1.33 15.91 -0.29
N THR A 30 1.57 16.07 1.01
CA THR A 30 1.73 17.40 1.62
C THR A 30 2.89 18.13 0.95
N GLY A 31 2.64 19.36 0.50
CA GLY A 31 3.62 20.17 -0.24
C GLY A 31 3.81 19.79 -1.70
N LEU A 32 3.16 18.72 -2.17
CA LEU A 32 3.17 18.30 -3.58
C LEU A 32 1.86 18.62 -4.31
N LEU A 33 0.73 18.55 -3.61
CA LEU A 33 -0.59 18.88 -4.14
C LEU A 33 -1.11 20.19 -3.53
N PRO A 34 -2.02 20.91 -4.24
CA PRO A 34 -2.71 22.05 -3.66
C PRO A 34 -3.36 21.67 -2.33
N THR A 35 -3.16 22.51 -1.31
CA THR A 35 -3.62 22.24 0.06
C THR A 35 -5.10 21.88 0.12
N ASP A 36 -5.96 22.63 -0.57
CA ASP A 36 -7.42 22.42 -0.56
C ASP A 36 -7.82 21.12 -1.25
N PHE A 37 -7.10 20.73 -2.29
CA PHE A 37 -7.30 19.45 -2.96
C PHE A 37 -6.91 18.29 -2.04
N LEU A 38 -5.75 18.36 -1.40
CA LEU A 38 -5.31 17.32 -0.47
C LEU A 38 -6.24 17.25 0.76
N ALA A 39 -6.70 18.40 1.26
CA ALA A 39 -7.65 18.48 2.36
C ALA A 39 -8.96 17.78 2.00
N SER A 40 -9.57 18.10 0.85
CA SER A 40 -10.80 17.43 0.40
C SER A 40 -10.59 15.95 0.04
N ALA A 41 -9.45 15.57 -0.53
CA ALA A 41 -9.14 14.19 -0.87
C ALA A 41 -8.86 13.30 0.36
N THR A 42 -8.60 13.92 1.51
CA THR A 42 -8.27 13.21 2.75
C THR A 42 -9.21 13.56 3.89
N ASP A 43 -10.30 14.30 3.64
CA ASP A 43 -11.30 14.63 4.65
C ASP A 43 -12.08 13.39 5.11
N GLU A 44 -12.95 13.60 6.11
CA GLU A 44 -13.72 12.52 6.69
C GLU A 44 -14.68 11.88 5.67
N GLN A 45 -15.30 12.67 4.80
CA GLN A 45 -16.20 12.13 3.77
C GLN A 45 -15.44 11.29 2.74
N ALA A 46 -14.22 11.71 2.36
CA ALA A 46 -13.35 10.95 1.48
C ALA A 46 -12.90 9.64 2.13
N ARG A 47 -12.62 9.66 3.44
CA ARG A 47 -12.30 8.46 4.23
C ARG A 47 -13.50 7.50 4.27
N GLU A 48 -14.70 7.97 4.53
CA GLU A 48 -15.94 7.17 4.56
C GLU A 48 -16.24 6.54 3.19
N ARG A 49 -16.19 7.33 2.11
CA ARG A 49 -16.35 6.80 0.74
C ARG A 49 -15.35 5.68 0.45
N ARG A 50 -14.10 5.87 0.88
CA ARG A 50 -13.03 4.89 0.68
C ARG A 50 -13.23 3.63 1.52
N GLU A 51 -13.70 3.76 2.76
CA GLU A 51 -14.10 2.62 3.58
C GLU A 51 -15.19 1.80 2.88
N GLN A 52 -16.23 2.45 2.35
CA GLN A 52 -17.31 1.77 1.64
C GLN A 52 -16.79 1.02 0.41
N SER A 53 -15.89 1.63 -0.36
CA SER A 53 -15.24 0.97 -1.50
C SER A 53 -14.43 -0.26 -1.07
N TRP A 54 -13.62 -0.16 -0.02
CA TRP A 54 -12.86 -1.30 0.50
C TRP A 54 -13.76 -2.41 1.03
N ARG A 55 -14.84 -2.05 1.72
CA ARG A 55 -15.83 -3.01 2.21
C ARG A 55 -16.43 -3.81 1.05
N ALA A 56 -16.75 -3.17 -0.07
CA ALA A 56 -17.22 -3.85 -1.26
C ALA A 56 -16.16 -4.81 -1.84
N VAL A 57 -14.92 -4.34 -2.05
CA VAL A 57 -13.81 -5.16 -2.56
C VAL A 57 -13.59 -6.42 -1.70
N LEU A 58 -13.56 -6.25 -0.38
CA LEU A 58 -13.31 -7.33 0.57
C LEU A 58 -14.49 -8.31 0.68
N THR A 59 -15.71 -7.84 0.47
CA THR A 59 -16.92 -8.68 0.48
C THR A 59 -17.00 -9.51 -0.80
N GLU A 60 -16.76 -8.89 -1.94
CA GLU A 60 -16.83 -9.56 -3.24
C GLU A 60 -15.63 -10.49 -3.50
N GLN A 61 -14.58 -10.39 -2.68
CA GLN A 61 -13.36 -11.22 -2.75
C GLN A 61 -12.72 -11.26 -4.16
N ARG A 62 -12.96 -10.24 -4.98
CA ARG A 62 -12.43 -10.17 -6.36
C ARG A 62 -10.91 -10.14 -6.39
N GLU A 63 -10.29 -9.68 -5.30
CA GLU A 63 -8.84 -9.56 -5.14
C GLU A 63 -8.39 -10.11 -3.78
N ALA A 64 -7.18 -10.69 -3.74
CA ALA A 64 -6.57 -11.17 -2.51
C ALA A 64 -5.90 -10.01 -1.76
N VAL A 65 -6.64 -9.39 -0.83
CA VAL A 65 -6.14 -8.32 0.03
C VAL A 65 -5.61 -8.90 1.35
N PHE A 66 -4.42 -8.47 1.76
CA PHE A 66 -3.81 -8.83 3.04
C PHE A 66 -3.54 -7.59 3.86
N VAL A 67 -3.75 -7.69 5.17
CA VAL A 67 -3.40 -6.63 6.13
C VAL A 67 -2.24 -7.07 7.01
N ALA A 68 -1.32 -6.14 7.25
CA ALA A 68 -0.21 -6.30 8.16
C ALA A 68 -0.12 -5.04 9.03
N ALA A 69 0.12 -5.22 10.33
CA ALA A 69 0.17 -4.09 11.27
C ALA A 69 1.46 -3.25 11.14
N GLN A 70 2.51 -3.71 10.43
CA GLN A 70 3.75 -2.97 10.17
C GLN A 70 4.45 -3.47 8.88
N GLU A 71 5.17 -2.60 8.16
CA GLU A 71 5.98 -2.97 6.97
C GLU A 71 7.01 -4.08 7.29
N GLN A 72 7.68 -3.96 8.44
CA GLN A 72 8.62 -4.97 8.95
C GLN A 72 7.97 -6.35 9.15
N ALA A 73 6.64 -6.40 9.32
CA ALA A 73 5.90 -7.64 9.47
C ALA A 73 5.79 -8.43 8.17
N VAL A 74 5.49 -7.74 7.07
CA VAL A 74 5.45 -8.35 5.73
C VAL A 74 6.82 -8.93 5.40
N MET A 75 7.87 -8.16 5.66
CA MET A 75 9.26 -8.57 5.47
C MET A 75 9.59 -9.82 6.31
N ALA A 76 9.20 -9.83 7.60
CA ALA A 76 9.42 -10.95 8.51
C ALA A 76 8.63 -12.22 8.14
N GLN A 77 7.38 -12.08 7.69
CA GLN A 77 6.57 -13.23 7.28
C GLN A 77 7.13 -13.87 6.01
N VAL A 78 7.55 -13.06 5.03
CA VAL A 78 8.18 -13.59 3.81
C VAL A 78 9.46 -14.34 4.17
N ARG A 79 10.29 -13.84 5.11
CA ARG A 79 11.43 -14.60 5.65
C ARG A 79 11.00 -15.91 6.32
N ALA A 80 9.97 -15.88 7.15
CA ALA A 80 9.49 -17.05 7.90
C ALA A 80 8.94 -18.16 7.00
N THR A 81 8.40 -17.83 5.82
CA THR A 81 7.97 -18.80 4.81
C THR A 81 9.10 -19.22 3.85
N GLY A 82 10.35 -18.85 4.12
CA GLY A 82 11.53 -19.18 3.30
C GLY A 82 11.78 -18.23 2.13
N GLY A 83 10.98 -17.17 1.99
CA GLY A 83 11.19 -16.12 1.00
C GLY A 83 12.33 -15.17 1.41
N ASN A 84 13.26 -14.93 0.50
CA ASN A 84 14.41 -14.05 0.71
C ASN A 84 14.24 -12.67 0.04
N ARG A 85 13.24 -12.55 -0.84
CA ARG A 85 13.00 -11.36 -1.67
C ARG A 85 11.54 -10.94 -1.59
N LEU A 86 11.32 -9.64 -1.63
CA LEU A 86 9.99 -9.04 -1.79
C LEU A 86 9.98 -8.16 -3.04
N ALA A 87 8.84 -8.12 -3.72
CA ALA A 87 8.63 -7.23 -4.87
C ALA A 87 7.23 -6.60 -4.80
N LEU A 88 7.15 -5.33 -5.18
CA LEU A 88 5.91 -4.58 -5.36
C LEU A 88 5.92 -3.94 -6.75
N TRP A 89 4.80 -4.01 -7.46
CA TRP A 89 4.59 -3.22 -8.68
C TRP A 89 3.85 -1.94 -8.32
N VAL A 90 4.37 -0.80 -8.80
CA VAL A 90 3.81 0.53 -8.56
C VAL A 90 3.78 1.32 -9.86
N LEU A 91 2.85 2.24 -10.03
CA LEU A 91 2.86 3.12 -11.19
C LEU A 91 4.18 3.90 -11.29
N GLY A 92 4.65 4.13 -12.51
CA GLY A 92 5.89 4.87 -12.78
C GLY A 92 5.80 6.30 -12.25
N ALA A 93 4.64 6.94 -12.33
CA ALA A 93 4.44 8.27 -11.76
C ALA A 93 4.23 8.25 -10.23
N ASN A 94 4.27 7.09 -9.55
CA ASN A 94 4.00 7.00 -8.12
C ASN A 94 5.17 7.60 -7.30
N PRO A 95 4.97 8.72 -6.58
CA PRO A 95 6.04 9.35 -5.81
C PRO A 95 6.50 8.52 -4.61
N ALA A 96 5.67 7.59 -4.13
CA ALA A 96 6.04 6.66 -3.05
C ALA A 96 7.24 5.77 -3.44
N ARG A 97 7.56 5.63 -4.74
CA ARG A 97 8.81 5.01 -5.22
C ARG A 97 10.05 5.54 -4.50
N ARG A 98 10.12 6.86 -4.26
CA ARG A 98 11.25 7.49 -3.56
C ARG A 98 11.33 7.02 -2.12
N TRP A 99 10.18 6.91 -1.46
CA TRP A 99 10.09 6.42 -0.09
C TRP A 99 10.46 4.92 -0.01
N TYR A 100 9.97 4.07 -0.92
CA TYR A 100 10.40 2.67 -0.97
C TYR A 100 11.92 2.54 -1.18
N ALA A 101 12.51 3.41 -2.01
CA ALA A 101 13.95 3.45 -2.19
C ALA A 101 14.70 3.81 -0.89
N THR A 102 14.17 4.73 -0.06
CA THR A 102 14.76 5.01 1.26
C THR A 102 14.63 3.84 2.23
N GLN A 103 13.61 3.00 2.06
CA GLN A 103 13.43 1.74 2.81
C GLN A 103 14.24 0.56 2.21
N GLY A 104 15.15 0.80 1.26
CA GLY A 104 16.05 -0.21 0.71
C GLY A 104 15.52 -0.96 -0.51
N ALA A 105 14.40 -0.53 -1.08
CA ALA A 105 13.93 -1.07 -2.36
C ALA A 105 14.77 -0.55 -3.53
N ARG A 106 14.93 -1.35 -4.57
CA ARG A 106 15.46 -0.88 -5.87
C ARG A 106 14.47 -1.13 -6.99
N GLU A 107 14.58 -0.32 -8.03
CA GLU A 107 13.86 -0.56 -9.28
C GLU A 107 14.53 -1.74 -10.02
N ALA A 108 13.74 -2.74 -10.40
CA ALA A 108 14.24 -4.01 -10.92
C ALA A 108 13.46 -4.52 -12.13
N GLY A 109 12.65 -3.66 -12.73
CA GLY A 109 11.86 -3.98 -13.90
C GLY A 109 10.78 -2.94 -14.13
N GLN A 110 10.26 -2.93 -15.35
CA GLN A 110 9.11 -2.13 -15.72
C GLN A 110 8.23 -2.92 -16.66
N LYS A 111 6.92 -2.66 -16.63
CA LYS A 111 5.98 -3.14 -17.64
C LYS A 111 5.04 -1.99 -18.03
N VAL A 112 4.52 -2.03 -19.25
CA VAL A 112 3.52 -1.10 -19.73
C VAL A 112 2.23 -1.87 -19.94
N GLU A 113 1.14 -1.41 -19.33
CA GLU A 113 -0.18 -2.00 -19.46
C GLU A 113 -1.16 -0.91 -19.92
N GLY A 114 -1.48 -0.93 -21.22
CA GLY A 114 -2.15 0.18 -21.88
C GLY A 114 -1.25 1.43 -21.90
N GLU A 115 -1.72 2.52 -21.28
CA GLU A 115 -0.96 3.77 -21.12
C GLU A 115 -0.20 3.85 -19.78
N LEU A 116 -0.37 2.86 -18.90
CA LEU A 116 0.18 2.88 -17.55
C LEU A 116 1.55 2.20 -17.54
N LEU A 117 2.59 2.97 -17.21
CA LEU A 117 3.90 2.44 -16.84
C LEU A 117 3.85 1.95 -15.40
N GLU A 118 4.24 0.70 -15.15
CA GLU A 118 4.48 0.15 -13.83
C GLU A 118 5.97 -0.14 -13.64
N ILE A 119 6.48 0.17 -12.46
CA ILE A 119 7.85 -0.06 -12.01
C ILE A 119 7.83 -1.11 -10.90
N ARG A 120 8.73 -2.08 -11.01
CA ARG A 120 8.92 -3.12 -10.01
C ARG A 120 9.94 -2.66 -8.98
N MET A 121 9.49 -2.42 -7.76
CA MET A 121 10.33 -2.19 -6.59
C MET A 121 10.66 -3.53 -5.95
N VAL A 122 11.93 -3.82 -5.65
CA VAL A 122 12.35 -5.08 -5.01
C VAL A 122 13.27 -4.84 -3.82
N TRP A 123 13.11 -5.67 -2.80
CA TRP A 123 14.06 -5.83 -1.70
C TRP A 123 14.78 -7.16 -1.90
N ASP A 124 16.04 -7.10 -2.32
CA ASP A 124 16.85 -8.30 -2.65
C ASP A 124 17.28 -9.10 -1.43
N ARG A 125 17.29 -8.46 -0.27
CA ARG A 125 17.43 -9.09 1.03
C ARG A 125 16.41 -8.44 1.93
N LEU A 126 15.35 -9.19 2.20
CA LEU A 126 14.52 -8.95 3.37
C LEU A 126 15.38 -9.02 4.60
#